data_AF-A0AAW3AFL8-F1
#
_entry.id   AF-A0AAW3AFL8-F1
#
_cell.length_a   1.000
_cell.length_b   1.000
_cell.length_c   1.000
_cell.angle_alpha   90.00
_cell.angle_beta   90.00
_cell.angle_gamma   90.00
#
_symmetry.space_group_name_H-M   'P 1'
#
loop_
_entity.id
_entity.type
_entity.pdbx_description
1 polymer ?
#
loop_
_entity_poly.entity_id
_entity_poly.type
_entity_poly.pdbx_seq_one_letter_code
_entity_poly.pdbx_strand_id
1 'polypeptide(L)'
;MACAFGLKMRRSTLLVGVVPALLFVCFLCGAALSTTALKEGPHMSPVAQCSEDFSLVCSSSTSTRSLWGCMMMNMDKINNKMCKEYVIGFRACTTDAEKRSSCVYPAADYATSVRRCLRTIPAEQLSEACRVSRFYSPIAEMLAAKQRYY
;
A
#
# COMPACT_ATOMS: atom_id res chain seq x y z
N MET A 1 -65.70 44.67 19.99
CA MET A 1 -64.66 44.09 19.10
C MET A 1 -63.45 43.81 19.99
N ALA A 2 -63.11 42.53 20.18
CA ALA A 2 -62.22 42.06 21.25
C ALA A 2 -60.74 42.24 20.91
N CYS A 3 -59.94 42.81 21.82
CA CYS A 3 -58.48 42.81 21.77
C CYS A 3 -57.93 41.56 22.49
N ALA A 4 -56.98 40.90 21.84
CA ALA A 4 -56.45 39.59 22.21
C ALA A 4 -55.49 39.62 23.41
N PHE A 5 -55.59 38.55 24.22
CA PHE A 5 -54.55 38.06 25.14
C PHE A 5 -53.34 37.53 24.37
N GLY A 6 -52.14 37.63 24.93
CA GLY A 6 -50.97 36.92 24.40
C GLY A 6 -49.65 37.20 25.10
N LEU A 7 -49.41 36.55 26.25
CA LEU A 7 -48.09 36.35 26.86
C LEU A 7 -47.06 35.86 25.82
N LYS A 8 -45.84 36.44 25.80
CA LYS A 8 -44.72 35.76 25.14
C LYS A 8 -43.34 36.03 25.78
N MET A 9 -42.78 34.91 26.24
CA MET A 9 -41.36 34.55 26.33
C MET A 9 -40.50 35.14 27.47
N ARG A 10 -40.51 34.42 28.60
CA ARG A 10 -39.26 34.02 29.26
C ARG A 10 -38.61 32.90 28.45
N ARG A 11 -37.39 33.09 27.92
CA ARG A 11 -36.34 32.04 27.91
C ARG A 11 -35.05 32.51 27.22
N SER A 12 -33.95 32.04 27.82
CA SER A 12 -32.67 31.70 27.17
C SER A 12 -31.59 32.77 27.05
N THR A 13 -30.85 32.97 28.15
CA THR A 13 -29.52 33.63 28.13
C THR A 13 -28.47 32.76 28.84
N LEU A 14 -28.58 31.43 28.75
CA LEU A 14 -27.67 30.46 29.37
C LEU A 14 -26.95 29.57 28.34
N LEU A 15 -26.94 29.96 27.07
CA LEU A 15 -26.36 29.18 25.96
C LEU A 15 -25.24 29.92 25.20
N VAL A 16 -24.50 30.81 25.86
CA VAL A 16 -23.38 31.51 25.21
C VAL A 16 -22.01 31.03 25.73
N GLY A 17 -21.96 30.35 26.87
CA GLY A 17 -20.69 29.92 27.51
C GLY A 17 -20.25 28.48 27.26
N VAL A 18 -21.13 27.58 26.81
CA VAL A 18 -20.84 26.12 26.76
C VAL A 18 -20.22 25.70 25.42
N VAL A 19 -20.51 26.43 24.34
CA VAL A 19 -20.04 26.13 22.98
C VAL A 19 -18.53 26.32 22.80
N PRO A 20 -17.88 27.38 23.35
CA PRO A 20 -16.44 27.57 23.17
C PRO A 20 -15.60 26.53 23.91
N ALA A 21 -16.07 26.05 25.07
CA ALA A 21 -15.35 25.08 25.89
C ALA A 21 -15.32 23.67 25.25
N LEU A 22 -16.44 23.24 24.64
CA LEU A 22 -16.50 21.96 23.91
C LEU A 22 -15.61 21.95 22.66
N LEU A 23 -15.53 23.08 21.94
CA LEU A 23 -14.66 23.21 20.77
C LEU A 23 -13.17 23.13 21.14
N PHE A 24 -12.76 23.69 22.28
CA PHE A 24 -11.37 23.61 22.76
C PHE A 24 -10.96 22.19 23.20
N VAL A 25 -11.87 21.45 23.84
CA VAL A 25 -11.61 20.05 24.24
C VAL A 25 -11.52 19.13 23.03
N CYS A 26 -12.36 19.33 22.00
CA CYS A 26 -12.23 18.60 20.74
C CYS A 26 -10.91 18.90 20.00
N PHE A 27 -10.40 20.12 20.09
CA PHE A 27 -9.11 20.49 19.50
C PHE A 27 -7.92 19.86 20.23
N LEU A 28 -8.01 19.66 21.54
CA LEU A 28 -6.95 19.03 22.34
C LEU A 28 -6.96 17.48 22.24
N CYS A 29 -8.12 16.84 22.06
CA CYS A 29 -8.18 15.40 21.78
C CYS A 29 -7.76 15.05 20.34
N GLY A 30 -7.84 15.99 19.39
CA GLY A 30 -7.39 15.79 18.01
C GLY A 30 -5.86 15.73 17.85
N ALA A 31 -5.10 16.20 18.84
CA ALA A 31 -3.63 16.26 18.76
C ALA A 31 -2.91 14.96 19.18
N ALA A 32 -3.64 13.96 19.71
CA ALA A 32 -3.06 12.72 20.22
C ALA A 32 -3.20 11.49 19.29
N LEU A 33 -3.70 11.66 18.06
CA LEU A 33 -4.06 10.55 17.16
C LEU A 33 -3.29 10.51 15.83
N SER A 34 -2.06 11.06 15.78
CA SER A 34 -1.29 11.07 14.52
C SER A 34 0.18 10.71 14.66
N THR A 35 0.53 9.78 15.56
CA THR A 35 1.86 9.15 15.58
C THR A 35 1.78 7.62 15.57
N THR A 36 0.95 7.08 14.67
CA THR A 36 1.18 5.75 14.07
C THR A 36 1.07 5.85 12.54
N ALA A 37 1.43 7.00 11.97
CA ALA A 37 1.92 7.01 10.60
C ALA A 37 3.26 6.27 10.64
N LEU A 38 3.20 4.98 10.29
CA LEU A 38 4.37 4.19 9.89
C LEU A 38 5.31 5.09 9.09
N LYS A 39 6.62 4.85 9.25
CA LYS A 39 7.66 5.38 8.36
C LYS A 39 7.41 4.94 6.90
N GLU A 40 6.40 5.49 6.24
CA GLU A 40 6.22 5.44 4.79
C GLU A 40 7.09 6.55 4.21
N GLY A 41 8.40 6.42 4.41
CA GLY A 41 9.36 7.21 3.65
C GLY A 41 9.21 6.91 2.16
N PRO A 42 9.55 7.86 1.27
CA PRO A 42 9.43 7.67 -0.15
C PRO A 42 10.35 6.51 -0.57
N HIS A 43 9.76 5.39 -0.95
CA HIS A 43 10.45 4.19 -1.48
C HIS A 43 11.34 3.42 -0.48
N MET A 44 10.79 2.95 0.64
CA MET A 44 11.45 1.80 1.30
C MET A 44 11.49 0.61 0.33
N SER A 45 12.64 -0.07 0.28
CA SER A 45 12.77 -1.33 -0.46
C SER A 45 11.66 -2.29 -0.01
N PRO A 46 10.94 -2.95 -0.92
CA PRO A 46 9.91 -3.93 -0.56
C PRO A 46 10.44 -5.03 0.37
N VAL A 47 11.74 -5.33 0.29
CA VAL A 47 12.43 -6.25 1.22
C VAL A 47 12.44 -5.70 2.65
N ALA A 48 12.65 -4.39 2.81
CA ALA A 48 12.61 -3.73 4.11
C ALA A 48 11.17 -3.60 4.64
N GLN A 49 10.19 -3.38 3.77
CA GLN A 49 8.77 -3.33 4.17
C GLN A 49 8.22 -4.70 4.56
N CYS A 50 8.76 -5.77 3.99
CA CYS A 50 8.39 -7.15 4.28
C CYS A 50 9.22 -7.81 5.39
N SER A 51 10.16 -7.11 6.03
CA SER A 51 11.16 -7.76 6.91
C SER A 51 10.54 -8.51 8.08
N GLU A 52 9.45 -7.99 8.64
CA GLU A 52 8.70 -8.63 9.74
C GLU A 52 7.94 -9.87 9.24
N ASP A 53 7.22 -9.77 8.12
CA ASP A 53 6.53 -10.94 7.56
C ASP A 53 7.53 -12.02 7.08
N PHE A 54 8.70 -11.64 6.60
CA PHE A 54 9.76 -12.59 6.24
C PHE A 54 10.19 -13.45 7.44
N SER A 55 10.41 -12.83 8.59
CA SER A 55 10.84 -13.55 9.79
C SER A 55 9.72 -14.39 10.40
N LEU A 56 8.46 -13.95 10.32
CA LEU A 56 7.33 -14.69 10.87
C LEU A 56 6.86 -15.84 9.97
N VAL A 57 6.82 -15.63 8.65
CA VAL A 57 6.22 -16.58 7.71
C VAL A 57 7.28 -17.52 7.10
N CYS A 58 8.50 -17.03 6.91
CA CYS A 58 9.49 -17.69 6.06
C CYS A 58 10.91 -17.75 6.67
N SER A 59 11.03 -17.80 8.01
CA SER A 59 12.30 -17.79 8.75
C SER A 59 13.30 -18.87 8.36
N SER A 60 12.84 -20.01 7.85
CA SER A 60 13.69 -21.12 7.42
C SER A 60 14.35 -20.92 6.05
N SER A 61 14.06 -19.81 5.38
CA SER A 61 14.57 -19.55 4.02
C SER A 61 16.05 -19.21 4.04
N THR A 62 16.87 -20.04 3.37
CA THR A 62 18.33 -19.88 3.30
C THR A 62 18.84 -19.08 2.10
N SER A 63 17.95 -18.64 1.20
CA SER A 63 18.31 -17.90 -0.01
C SER A 63 17.22 -16.89 -0.38
N THR A 64 17.56 -15.85 -1.13
CA THR A 64 16.60 -14.87 -1.66
C THR A 64 15.49 -15.54 -2.49
N ARG A 65 15.84 -16.56 -3.29
CA ARG A 65 14.87 -17.33 -4.08
C ARG A 65 13.91 -18.11 -3.19
N SER A 66 14.42 -18.85 -2.20
CA SER A 66 13.56 -19.63 -1.30
C SER A 66 12.69 -18.74 -0.42
N LEU A 67 13.21 -17.57 0.00
CA LEU A 67 12.44 -16.57 0.74
C LEU A 67 11.24 -16.08 -0.07
N TRP A 68 11.47 -15.60 -1.28
CA TRP A 68 10.39 -15.13 -2.14
C TRP A 68 9.43 -16.25 -2.56
N GLY A 69 9.94 -17.45 -2.83
CA GLY A 69 9.13 -18.63 -3.09
C GLY A 69 8.20 -18.96 -1.93
N CYS A 70 8.73 -18.98 -0.70
CA CYS A 70 7.96 -19.19 0.52
C CYS A 70 6.88 -18.12 0.72
N MET A 71 7.22 -16.85 0.51
CA MET A 71 6.28 -15.73 0.65
C MET A 71 5.13 -15.81 -0.36
N MET A 72 5.42 -16.17 -1.61
CA MET A 72 4.39 -16.36 -2.64
C MET A 72 3.48 -17.57 -2.35
N MET A 73 3.97 -18.59 -1.65
CA MET A 73 3.16 -19.75 -1.21
C MET A 73 2.31 -19.45 0.03
N ASN A 74 2.69 -18.46 0.84
CA ASN A 74 2.04 -18.14 2.12
C ASN A 74 1.48 -16.70 2.14
N MET A 75 1.05 -16.17 0.99
CA MET A 75 0.57 -14.78 0.87
C MET A 75 -0.63 -14.47 1.78
N ASP A 76 -1.42 -15.48 2.11
CA ASP A 76 -2.54 -15.41 3.05
C ASP A 76 -2.09 -15.07 4.48
N LYS A 77 -0.88 -15.51 4.87
CA LYS A 77 -0.28 -15.32 6.20
C LYS A 77 0.46 -14.00 6.39
N ILE A 78 0.59 -13.21 5.32
CA ILE A 78 1.25 -11.90 5.36
C ILE A 78 0.31 -10.89 6.01
N ASN A 79 0.75 -10.27 7.11
CA ASN A 79 -0.03 -9.32 7.89
C ASN A 79 0.14 -7.89 7.39
N ASN A 80 1.35 -7.51 6.94
CA ASN A 80 1.56 -6.18 6.37
C ASN A 80 0.87 -6.08 5.01
N LYS A 81 -0.17 -5.24 4.92
CA LYS A 81 -0.97 -5.04 3.70
C LYS A 81 -0.10 -4.65 2.50
N MET A 82 0.89 -3.79 2.69
CA MET A 82 1.78 -3.31 1.62
C MET A 82 2.69 -4.43 1.13
N CYS A 83 3.25 -5.22 2.05
CA CYS A 83 4.01 -6.41 1.70
C CYS A 83 3.15 -7.42 0.95
N LYS A 84 1.92 -7.66 1.41
CA LYS A 84 0.98 -8.60 0.80
C LYS A 84 0.63 -8.21 -0.63
N GLU A 85 0.24 -6.96 -0.85
CA GLU A 85 -0.03 -6.40 -2.18
C GLU A 85 1.20 -6.53 -3.10
N TYR A 86 2.39 -6.23 -2.57
CA TYR A 86 3.63 -6.37 -3.31
C TYR A 86 3.91 -7.83 -3.71
N VAL A 87 3.76 -8.79 -2.79
CA VAL A 87 4.02 -10.22 -3.03
C VAL A 87 2.99 -10.81 -4.01
N ILE A 88 1.72 -10.41 -3.92
CA ILE A 88 0.67 -10.78 -4.88
C ILE A 88 1.05 -10.30 -6.29
N GLY A 89 1.42 -9.03 -6.41
CA GLY A 89 1.89 -8.46 -7.66
C GLY A 89 3.13 -9.17 -8.21
N PHE A 90 4.10 -9.43 -7.33
CA PHE A 90 5.32 -10.14 -7.68
C PHE A 90 5.03 -11.54 -8.19
N ARG A 91 4.11 -12.28 -7.56
CA ARG A 91 3.69 -13.61 -8.01
C ARG A 91 3.07 -13.55 -9.40
N ALA A 92 2.12 -12.64 -9.62
CA ALA A 92 1.46 -12.48 -10.92
C ALA A 92 2.48 -12.18 -12.04
N CYS A 93 3.37 -11.21 -11.79
CA CYS A 93 4.41 -10.85 -12.75
C CYS A 93 5.41 -11.98 -13.00
N THR A 94 5.76 -12.74 -11.96
CA THR A 94 6.66 -13.88 -12.09
C THR A 94 6.02 -14.98 -12.94
N THR A 95 4.74 -15.30 -12.72
CA THR A 95 4.00 -16.26 -13.55
C THR A 95 3.96 -15.83 -15.02
N ASP A 96 3.72 -14.55 -15.31
CA ASP A 96 3.73 -14.07 -16.70
C ASP A 96 5.11 -14.11 -17.34
N ALA A 97 6.15 -13.84 -16.55
CA ALA A 97 7.52 -13.90 -17.01
C ALA A 97 7.97 -15.36 -17.24
N GLU A 98 7.56 -16.31 -16.40
CA GLU A 98 7.87 -17.74 -16.53
C GLU A 98 7.18 -18.41 -17.72
N LYS A 99 6.00 -17.92 -18.15
CA LYS A 99 5.37 -18.36 -19.42
C LYS A 99 6.29 -18.13 -20.63
N ARG A 100 7.27 -17.26 -20.51
CA ARG A 100 8.30 -17.04 -21.52
C ARG A 100 9.56 -17.76 -21.10
N SER A 101 9.80 -18.92 -21.72
CA SER A 101 10.97 -19.77 -21.47
C SER A 101 12.33 -19.07 -21.60
N SER A 102 12.38 -17.87 -22.18
CA SER A 102 13.58 -17.01 -22.24
C SER A 102 13.95 -16.37 -20.90
N CYS A 103 13.08 -16.41 -19.91
CA CYS A 103 13.29 -15.84 -18.58
C CYS A 103 13.66 -16.92 -17.57
N VAL A 104 14.86 -17.50 -17.73
CA VAL A 104 15.45 -18.47 -16.80
C VAL A 104 16.23 -17.73 -15.71
N TYR A 105 15.92 -17.99 -14.44
CA TYR A 105 16.39 -17.16 -13.33
C TYR A 105 17.53 -17.77 -12.51
N PRO A 106 18.68 -17.09 -12.38
CA PRO A 106 19.71 -17.48 -11.41
C PRO A 106 19.23 -17.25 -9.97
N ALA A 107 19.70 -18.08 -9.03
CA ALA A 107 19.18 -18.15 -7.66
C ALA A 107 19.46 -16.93 -6.77
N ALA A 108 20.47 -16.12 -7.08
CA ALA A 108 20.98 -15.09 -6.18
C ALA A 108 20.08 -13.84 -6.09
N ASP A 109 19.45 -13.42 -7.20
CA ASP A 109 18.59 -12.24 -7.23
C ASP A 109 17.35 -12.45 -8.13
N TYR A 110 16.40 -13.21 -7.59
CA TYR A 110 15.19 -13.62 -8.29
C TYR A 110 14.32 -12.41 -8.69
N ALA A 111 14.11 -11.45 -7.77
CA ALA A 111 13.28 -10.28 -8.02
C ALA A 111 13.88 -9.38 -9.13
N THR A 112 15.18 -9.07 -9.08
CA THR A 112 15.82 -8.27 -10.14
C THR A 112 15.78 -8.98 -11.48
N SER A 113 15.95 -10.30 -11.50
CA SER A 113 15.91 -11.06 -12.74
C SER A 113 14.51 -11.04 -13.37
N VAL A 114 13.45 -11.20 -12.57
CA VAL A 114 12.06 -11.04 -13.02
C VAL A 114 11.84 -9.62 -13.56
N ARG A 115 12.30 -8.57 -12.87
CA ARG A 115 12.18 -7.18 -13.37
C ARG A 115 12.90 -7.00 -14.71
N ARG A 116 14.07 -7.60 -14.88
CA ARG A 116 14.82 -7.54 -16.15
C ARG A 116 14.04 -8.20 -17.28
N CYS A 117 13.45 -9.37 -17.02
CA CYS A 117 12.60 -10.06 -17.99
C CYS A 117 11.38 -9.21 -18.39
N LEU A 118 10.65 -8.66 -17.41
CA LEU A 118 9.43 -7.88 -17.69
C LEU A 118 9.68 -6.64 -18.55
N ARG A 119 10.91 -6.09 -18.57
CA ARG A 119 11.28 -4.96 -19.44
C ARG A 119 11.28 -5.32 -20.93
N THR A 120 11.38 -6.60 -21.27
CA THR A 120 11.37 -7.07 -22.67
C THR A 120 9.99 -7.54 -23.12
N ILE A 121 9.03 -7.60 -22.20
CA ILE A 121 7.66 -8.06 -22.47
C ILE A 121 6.78 -6.83 -22.72
N PRO A 122 6.07 -6.76 -23.86
CA PRO A 122 5.07 -5.72 -24.09
C PRO A 122 3.98 -5.75 -23.02
N ALA A 123 3.56 -4.58 -22.52
CA ALA A 123 2.62 -4.48 -21.41
C ALA A 123 1.26 -5.14 -21.73
N GLU A 124 0.85 -5.14 -23.00
CA GLU A 124 -0.38 -5.77 -23.49
C GLU A 124 -0.37 -7.28 -23.28
N GLN A 125 0.83 -7.88 -23.23
CA GLN A 125 1.03 -9.32 -23.06
C GLN A 125 1.21 -9.73 -21.58
N LEU A 126 1.16 -8.78 -20.66
CA LEU A 126 1.15 -9.01 -19.21
C LEU A 126 -0.30 -9.07 -18.71
N SER A 127 -0.55 -9.93 -17.72
CA SER A 127 -1.83 -9.96 -17.02
C SER A 127 -2.12 -8.60 -16.37
N GLU A 128 -3.41 -8.29 -16.24
CA GLU A 128 -3.85 -7.08 -15.54
C GLU A 128 -3.29 -7.04 -14.11
N ALA A 129 -3.34 -8.17 -13.40
CA ALA A 129 -2.80 -8.32 -12.05
C ALA A 129 -1.32 -7.94 -11.95
N CYS A 130 -0.49 -8.28 -12.95
CA CYS A 130 0.89 -7.82 -13.00
C CYS A 130 0.98 -6.32 -13.30
N ARG A 131 0.30 -5.86 -14.37
CA ARG A 131 0.39 -4.47 -14.85
C ARG A 131 0.05 -3.42 -13.79
N VAL A 132 -1.01 -3.66 -13.02
CA VAL A 132 -1.50 -2.71 -12.01
C VAL A 132 -0.79 -2.87 -10.66
N SER A 133 0.14 -3.81 -10.55
CA SER A 133 0.81 -4.08 -9.30
C SER A 133 1.88 -3.05 -8.94
N ARG A 134 2.09 -2.88 -7.64
CA ARG A 134 3.22 -2.10 -7.11
C ARG A 134 4.58 -2.66 -7.52
N PHE A 135 4.65 -3.95 -7.86
CA PHE A 135 5.87 -4.58 -8.36
C PHE A 135 6.25 -4.06 -9.76
N TYR A 136 5.27 -3.91 -10.65
CA TYR A 136 5.48 -3.50 -12.04
C TYR A 136 5.54 -1.98 -12.25
N SER A 137 4.91 -1.16 -11.39
CA SER A 137 4.87 0.31 -11.54
C SER A 137 6.24 0.93 -11.87
N PRO A 138 7.34 0.63 -11.14
CA PRO A 138 8.63 1.23 -11.44
C PRO A 138 9.20 0.82 -12.81
N ILE A 139 8.80 -0.34 -13.33
CA ILE A 139 9.19 -0.82 -14.66
C ILE A 139 8.42 -0.06 -15.73
N ALA A 140 7.10 0.09 -15.55
CA ALA A 140 6.24 0.83 -16.47
C ALA A 140 6.67 2.30 -16.58
N GLU A 141 6.96 2.96 -15.46
CA GLU A 141 7.45 4.34 -15.42
C GLU A 141 8.77 4.50 -16.19
N MET A 142 9.70 3.57 -16.00
CA MET A 142 10.98 3.56 -16.71
C MET A 142 10.81 3.37 -18.23
N LEU A 143 9.92 2.45 -18.66
CA LEU A 143 9.65 2.21 -20.07
C LEU A 143 8.97 3.42 -20.74
N ALA A 144 7.98 4.02 -20.07
CA ALA A 144 7.31 5.23 -20.53
C ALA A 144 8.28 6.42 -20.62
N ALA A 145 9.19 6.57 -19.64
CA ALA A 145 10.23 7.58 -19.68
C ALA A 145 11.15 7.37 -20.90
N LYS A 146 11.59 6.13 -21.16
CA LYS A 146 12.45 5.82 -22.32
C LYS A 146 11.77 6.20 -23.65
N GLN A 147 10.48 5.92 -23.81
CA GLN A 147 9.73 6.26 -25.02
C GLN A 147 9.64 7.77 -25.29
N ARG A 148 9.69 8.62 -24.26
CA ARG A 148 9.64 10.09 -24.45
C ARG A 148 10.93 10.68 -25.01
N TYR A 149 12.02 9.91 -25.02
CA TYR A 149 13.33 10.36 -25.51
C TYR A 149 13.67 9.87 -26.93
N TYR A 150 12.79 9.08 -27.56
CA TYR A 150 12.90 8.61 -28.94
C TYR A 150 11.75 9.17 -29.77
#